data_AF-A0A8J8H7I4-F1
#
_entry.id   AF-A0A8J8H7I4-F1
#
_cell.length_a   1.000
_cell.length_b   1.000
_cell.length_c   1.000
_cell.angle_alpha   90.00
_cell.angle_beta   90.00
_cell.angle_gamma   90.00
#
_symmetry.space_group_name_H-M   'P 1'
#
loop_
_entity.id
_entity.type
_entity.pdbx_description
1 polymer ?
#
loop_
_entity_poly.entity_id
_entity_poly.type
_entity_poly.pdbx_seq_one_letter_code
_entity_poly.pdbx_strand_id
1 'polypeptide(L)'
;MKNILVGVIIIAAVAAGVYFYNQRNQNQEGVFPTENPFSSSAISTSPISGKGEVVFVVADKSVDLQGVSEVELTASRMELYSAGSGWVAVSGQAKTYNLLQLKSSDQLSLAGRADIDSGTYNQVRLTIDKVVVQTKNGARLTANVPSNTFAVANTVVVNSGETATVKLDFNVAESLHTTVSNEYVFAPVVEVEARSNADVAVGSNNIVSISGGSVSSDIKAGMDLNGEVKINFKLDAGAVIKLEGGVLELNL
;
A
#
# COMPACT_ATOMS: atom_id res chain seq x y z
N MET A 1 47.35 -57.97 -40.33
CA MET A 1 46.22 -58.04 -41.29
C MET A 1 45.00 -57.39 -40.67
N LYS A 2 44.39 -56.42 -41.39
CA LYS A 2 42.95 -56.06 -41.47
C LYS A 2 42.16 -55.71 -40.18
N ASN A 3 41.84 -54.41 -40.05
CA ASN A 3 40.51 -53.74 -40.09
C ASN A 3 39.32 -54.35 -39.30
N ILE A 4 38.70 -53.66 -38.32
CA ILE A 4 37.58 -52.66 -38.37
C ILE A 4 36.16 -53.26 -38.09
N LEU A 5 35.38 -52.54 -37.25
CA LEU A 5 33.91 -52.28 -37.21
C LEU A 5 32.92 -53.16 -36.39
N VAL A 6 32.35 -52.50 -35.36
CA VAL A 6 30.92 -52.19 -35.05
C VAL A 6 29.83 -53.28 -35.18
N GLY A 7 28.95 -53.36 -34.18
CA GLY A 7 27.58 -53.90 -34.38
C GLY A 7 26.69 -53.96 -33.14
N VAL A 8 25.85 -52.94 -32.97
CA VAL A 8 24.71 -52.74 -32.05
C VAL A 8 23.79 -53.95 -31.81
N ILE A 9 23.52 -54.33 -30.54
CA ILE A 9 22.24 -54.93 -30.05
C ILE A 9 22.03 -54.59 -28.54
N ILE A 10 21.34 -53.48 -28.21
CA ILE A 10 20.82 -53.21 -26.83
C ILE A 10 19.34 -52.80 -26.91
N ILE A 11 18.48 -53.66 -27.49
CA ILE A 11 17.02 -53.43 -27.50
C ILE A 11 16.25 -54.71 -27.11
N ALA A 12 16.77 -55.50 -26.16
CA ALA A 12 16.06 -56.69 -25.66
C ALA A 12 15.92 -56.79 -24.13
N ALA A 13 16.56 -55.91 -23.35
CA ALA A 13 16.55 -56.00 -21.88
C ALA A 13 15.41 -55.23 -21.18
N VAL A 14 14.62 -54.41 -21.91
CA VAL A 14 13.65 -53.47 -21.28
C VAL A 14 12.24 -54.08 -21.13
N ALA A 15 11.88 -55.11 -21.91
CA ALA A 15 10.52 -55.68 -21.85
C ALA A 15 10.33 -56.77 -20.76
N ALA A 16 11.40 -57.47 -20.35
CA ALA A 16 11.30 -58.56 -19.37
C ALA A 16 11.26 -58.08 -17.90
N GLY A 17 11.80 -56.90 -17.60
CA GLY A 17 11.81 -56.32 -16.25
C GLY A 17 10.46 -55.75 -15.78
N VAL A 18 9.56 -55.43 -16.72
CA VAL A 18 8.26 -54.81 -16.41
C VAL A 18 7.20 -55.84 -15.97
N TYR A 19 7.35 -57.12 -16.33
CA TYR A 19 6.35 -58.15 -15.96
C TYR A 19 6.51 -58.68 -14.51
N PHE A 20 7.73 -58.67 -13.94
CA PHE A 20 7.99 -59.27 -12.62
C PHE A 20 7.90 -58.33 -11.42
N TYR A 21 7.71 -57.02 -11.63
CA TYR A 21 7.53 -56.06 -10.51
C TYR A 21 6.08 -55.96 -10.01
N ASN A 22 5.10 -56.35 -10.84
CA ASN A 22 3.67 -56.13 -10.55
C ASN A 22 2.93 -57.30 -9.87
N GLN A 23 3.61 -58.32 -9.36
CA GLN A 23 2.92 -59.50 -8.78
C GLN A 23 3.41 -59.94 -7.40
N ARG A 24 3.99 -59.02 -6.62
CA ARG A 24 4.58 -59.37 -5.32
C ARG A 24 4.16 -58.47 -4.16
N ASN A 25 2.87 -58.15 -4.04
CA ASN A 25 2.27 -57.63 -2.80
C ASN A 25 0.74 -57.79 -2.77
N GLN A 26 0.24 -59.02 -2.92
CA GLN A 26 -1.09 -59.39 -2.43
C GLN A 26 -0.95 -60.58 -1.47
N ASN A 27 -1.62 -60.48 -0.32
CA ASN A 27 -1.82 -61.48 0.74
C ASN A 27 -0.87 -61.38 1.96
N GLN A 28 -1.23 -60.52 2.92
CA GLN A 28 -1.23 -60.88 4.33
C GLN A 28 -2.36 -60.13 5.04
N GLU A 29 -3.42 -60.87 5.38
CA GLU A 29 -4.44 -60.45 6.35
C GLU A 29 -3.83 -60.54 7.76
N GLY A 30 -3.86 -59.43 8.48
CA GLY A 30 -3.55 -59.34 9.90
C GLY A 30 -4.49 -58.31 10.52
N VAL A 31 -5.34 -58.76 11.44
CA VAL A 31 -6.31 -57.94 12.17
C VAL A 31 -5.58 -56.97 13.10
N PHE A 32 -5.68 -55.67 12.84
CA PHE A 32 -5.21 -54.58 13.71
C PHE A 32 -6.30 -53.49 13.81
N PRO A 33 -6.45 -52.82 14.98
CA PRO A 33 -7.54 -51.90 15.24
C PRO A 33 -7.45 -50.64 14.37
N THR A 34 -8.60 -50.20 13.89
CA THR A 34 -8.80 -48.99 13.10
C THR A 34 -8.67 -47.74 13.95
N GLU A 35 -7.50 -47.10 13.94
CA GLU A 35 -7.38 -45.66 14.15
C GLU A 35 -6.42 -45.09 13.09
N ASN A 36 -6.93 -44.15 12.30
CA ASN A 36 -6.20 -43.43 11.27
C ASN A 36 -5.75 -42.08 11.85
N PRO A 37 -4.46 -41.86 12.20
CA PRO A 37 -4.04 -40.58 12.76
C PRO A 37 -3.67 -39.54 11.71
N PHE A 38 -3.75 -39.85 10.41
CA PHE A 38 -3.50 -38.85 9.36
C PHE A 38 -4.80 -38.30 8.82
N SER A 39 -5.46 -37.55 9.69
CA SER A 39 -6.39 -36.50 9.27
C SER A 39 -5.56 -35.45 8.53
N SER A 40 -5.55 -35.52 7.21
CA SER A 40 -5.19 -34.37 6.38
C SER A 40 -6.26 -33.32 6.66
N SER A 41 -6.03 -32.52 7.69
CA SER A 41 -6.69 -31.24 7.83
C SER A 41 -6.30 -30.46 6.58
N ALA A 42 -7.17 -30.52 5.57
CA ALA A 42 -7.23 -29.43 4.61
C ALA A 42 -7.27 -28.18 5.47
N ILE A 43 -6.23 -27.35 5.37
CA ILE A 43 -6.27 -26.01 5.94
C ILE A 43 -7.46 -25.38 5.25
N SER A 44 -8.59 -25.40 5.93
CA SER A 44 -9.73 -24.60 5.57
C SER A 44 -9.23 -23.17 5.78
N THR A 45 -8.73 -22.55 4.71
CA THR A 45 -8.80 -21.10 4.59
C THR A 45 -10.28 -20.76 4.44
N SER A 46 -11.05 -21.01 5.51
CA SER A 46 -12.33 -20.36 5.66
C SER A 46 -11.99 -18.88 5.52
N PRO A 47 -12.60 -18.14 4.57
CA PRO A 47 -12.43 -16.71 4.54
C PRO A 47 -12.74 -16.23 5.95
N ILE A 48 -11.87 -15.40 6.51
CA ILE A 48 -12.16 -14.70 7.76
C ILE A 48 -13.46 -13.96 7.45
N SER A 49 -14.58 -14.50 7.92
CA SER A 49 -15.90 -14.05 7.55
C SER A 49 -16.34 -13.07 8.61
N GLY A 50 -16.65 -11.86 8.19
CA GLY A 50 -16.98 -10.77 9.07
C GLY A 50 -16.54 -9.44 8.47
N LYS A 51 -16.79 -8.38 9.23
CA LYS A 51 -16.38 -7.03 8.88
C LYS A 51 -15.53 -6.46 9.99
N GLY A 52 -14.58 -5.60 9.63
CA GLY A 52 -13.88 -4.73 10.55
C GLY A 52 -14.03 -3.29 10.12
N GLU A 53 -13.84 -2.37 11.05
CA GLU A 53 -13.83 -0.94 10.75
C GLU A 53 -12.44 -0.57 10.24
N VAL A 54 -12.38 0.22 9.16
CA VAL A 54 -11.14 0.89 8.74
C VAL A 54 -11.29 2.38 8.93
N VAL A 55 -10.29 3.01 9.55
CA VAL A 55 -10.22 4.46 9.76
C VAL A 55 -9.00 5.02 9.04
N PHE A 56 -9.23 5.96 8.12
CA PHE A 56 -8.16 6.75 7.51
C PHE A 56 -7.99 8.07 8.26
N VAL A 57 -6.73 8.41 8.54
CA VAL A 57 -6.36 9.70 9.12
C VAL A 57 -5.27 10.38 8.31
N VAL A 58 -5.28 11.71 8.30
CA VAL A 58 -4.27 12.54 7.67
C VAL A 58 -3.52 13.32 8.74
N ALA A 59 -2.20 13.38 8.60
CA ALA A 59 -1.29 14.15 9.43
C ALA A 59 -0.22 14.81 8.56
N ASP A 60 0.65 15.60 9.17
CA ASP A 60 1.89 16.05 8.56
C ASP A 60 3.02 16.01 9.59
N LYS A 61 4.21 15.61 9.15
CA LYS A 61 5.43 15.52 9.97
C LYS A 61 6.46 16.60 9.63
N SER A 62 6.13 17.55 8.77
CA SER A 62 7.07 18.55 8.26
C SER A 62 7.53 19.54 9.33
N VAL A 63 8.53 20.31 8.95
CA VAL A 63 8.92 21.54 9.67
C VAL A 63 8.32 22.75 8.98
N ASP A 64 8.26 23.87 9.70
CA ASP A 64 7.81 25.15 9.16
C ASP A 64 8.53 25.52 7.86
N LEU A 65 7.75 25.95 6.87
CA LEU A 65 8.24 26.36 5.57
C LEU A 65 8.50 27.87 5.53
N GLN A 66 9.64 28.25 4.95
CA GLN A 66 9.92 29.67 4.74
C GLN A 66 8.97 30.23 3.69
N GLY A 67 8.40 31.41 3.97
CA GLY A 67 7.51 32.12 3.04
C GLY A 67 6.11 31.53 2.85
N VAL A 68 5.84 30.32 3.34
CA VAL A 68 4.52 29.64 3.27
C VAL A 68 3.86 29.65 4.65
N SER A 69 2.57 29.96 4.71
CA SER A 69 1.76 29.92 5.93
C SER A 69 0.80 28.74 5.97
N GLU A 70 0.27 28.30 4.81
CA GLU A 70 -0.66 27.16 4.74
C GLU A 70 -0.40 26.32 3.49
N VAL A 71 -0.65 25.03 3.61
CA VAL A 71 -0.74 24.10 2.48
C VAL A 71 -2.04 23.30 2.64
N GLU A 72 -3.02 23.63 1.82
CA GLU A 72 -4.34 23.02 1.80
C GLU A 72 -4.40 21.91 0.76
N LEU A 73 -4.42 20.66 1.21
CA LEU A 73 -4.61 19.47 0.37
C LEU A 73 -6.08 19.10 0.34
N THR A 74 -6.69 19.06 -0.84
CA THR A 74 -8.06 18.52 -1.04
C THR A 74 -7.98 17.12 -1.62
N ALA A 75 -8.61 16.15 -0.94
CA ALA A 75 -8.69 14.77 -1.39
C ALA A 75 -10.14 14.27 -1.41
N SER A 76 -10.52 13.58 -2.48
CA SER A 76 -11.90 13.09 -2.71
C SER A 76 -12.12 11.63 -2.37
N ARG A 77 -11.08 10.79 -2.48
CA ARG A 77 -11.21 9.35 -2.31
C ARG A 77 -10.03 8.74 -1.56
N MET A 78 -10.36 7.79 -0.69
CA MET A 78 -9.40 6.93 0.02
C MET A 78 -9.87 5.50 -0.07
N GLU A 79 -9.01 4.64 -0.58
CA GLU A 79 -9.39 3.30 -1.00
C GLU A 79 -8.30 2.28 -0.62
N LEU A 80 -8.74 1.05 -0.41
CA LEU A 80 -7.90 -0.12 -0.20
C LEU A 80 -8.09 -1.11 -1.34
N TYR A 81 -7.03 -1.81 -1.74
CA TYR A 81 -7.12 -2.87 -2.75
C TYR A 81 -6.92 -4.25 -2.13
N SER A 82 -7.75 -5.21 -2.53
CA SER A 82 -7.50 -6.64 -2.35
C SER A 82 -7.76 -7.38 -3.65
N ALA A 83 -7.12 -8.53 -3.85
CA ALA A 83 -7.36 -9.36 -5.04
C ALA A 83 -8.80 -9.89 -5.11
N GLY A 84 -9.45 -10.09 -3.95
CA GLY A 84 -10.81 -10.62 -3.86
C GLY A 84 -11.90 -9.60 -4.13
N SER A 85 -11.70 -8.34 -3.71
CA SER A 85 -12.74 -7.30 -3.75
C SER A 85 -12.41 -6.14 -4.70
N GLY A 86 -11.20 -6.10 -5.26
CA GLY A 86 -10.71 -4.95 -6.00
C GLY A 86 -10.53 -3.73 -5.09
N TRP A 87 -10.80 -2.54 -5.63
CA TRP A 87 -10.74 -1.29 -4.88
C TRP A 87 -12.01 -1.11 -4.03
N VAL A 88 -11.82 -0.95 -2.72
CA VAL A 88 -12.87 -0.72 -1.73
C VAL A 88 -12.69 0.69 -1.16
N ALA A 89 -13.73 1.53 -1.29
CA ALA A 89 -13.69 2.89 -0.77
C ALA A 89 -13.95 2.94 0.73
N VAL A 90 -13.08 3.64 1.46
CA VAL A 90 -13.23 3.99 2.88
C VAL A 90 -13.70 5.44 3.04
N SER A 91 -13.35 6.31 2.08
CA SER A 91 -13.89 7.66 1.95
C SER A 91 -14.19 7.98 0.50
N GLY A 92 -15.32 8.63 0.25
CA GLY A 92 -15.72 9.16 -1.06
C GLY A 92 -16.20 10.61 -1.02
N GLN A 93 -15.88 11.32 0.07
CA GLN A 93 -16.28 12.71 0.27
C GLN A 93 -15.04 13.60 0.20
N ALA A 94 -15.10 14.65 -0.62
CA ALA A 94 -14.05 15.64 -0.71
C ALA A 94 -13.86 16.35 0.62
N LYS A 95 -12.60 16.37 1.10
CA LYS A 95 -12.19 17.07 2.31
C LYS A 95 -10.88 17.79 2.07
N THR A 96 -10.75 18.97 2.68
CA THR A 96 -9.54 19.79 2.63
C THR A 96 -8.83 19.76 3.98
N TYR A 97 -7.52 19.53 3.96
CA TYR A 97 -6.66 19.48 5.13
C TYR A 97 -5.61 20.58 5.02
N ASN A 98 -5.53 21.46 6.01
CA ASN A 98 -4.37 22.36 6.16
C ASN A 98 -3.25 21.57 6.86
N LEU A 99 -2.31 21.06 6.07
CA LEU A 99 -1.26 20.15 6.53
C LEU A 99 -0.34 20.81 7.56
N LEU A 100 0.03 22.08 7.36
CA LEU A 100 0.86 22.83 8.32
C LEU A 100 0.13 23.08 9.64
N GLN A 101 -1.19 23.28 9.60
CA GLN A 101 -2.00 23.39 10.82
C GLN A 101 -2.07 22.05 11.58
N LEU A 102 -2.23 20.93 10.88
CA LEU A 102 -2.21 19.60 11.49
C LEU A 102 -0.88 19.35 12.20
N LYS A 103 0.23 19.72 11.56
CA LYS A 103 1.55 19.60 12.17
C LYS A 103 1.73 20.48 13.40
N SER A 104 1.42 21.77 13.29
CA SER A 104 1.64 22.73 14.39
C SER A 104 0.77 22.46 15.62
N SER A 105 -0.34 21.75 15.45
CA SER A 105 -1.23 21.33 16.54
C SER A 105 -1.08 19.87 16.97
N ASP A 106 -0.17 19.12 16.33
CA ASP A 106 0.06 17.68 16.55
C ASP A 106 -1.23 16.84 16.41
N GLN A 107 -2.03 17.12 15.37
CA GLN A 107 -3.36 16.55 15.18
C GLN A 107 -3.40 15.50 14.07
N LEU A 108 -4.14 14.42 14.32
CA LEU A 108 -4.59 13.47 13.30
C LEU A 108 -6.02 13.83 12.88
N SER A 109 -6.23 14.18 11.62
CA SER A 109 -7.57 14.52 11.11
C SER A 109 -8.24 13.31 10.49
N LEU A 110 -9.49 13.03 10.88
CA LEU A 110 -10.30 11.96 10.29
C LEU A 110 -10.59 12.24 8.82
N ALA A 111 -10.11 11.34 7.98
CA ALA A 111 -10.35 11.43 6.56
C ALA A 111 -11.53 10.58 6.09
N GLY A 112 -11.72 9.40 6.67
CA GLY A 112 -12.90 8.57 6.44
C GLY A 112 -12.91 7.35 7.33
N ARG A 113 -14.06 6.67 7.38
CA ARG A 113 -14.20 5.38 8.03
C ARG A 113 -15.26 4.53 7.34
N ALA A 114 -15.09 3.23 7.34
CA ALA A 114 -16.07 2.29 6.77
C ALA A 114 -15.92 0.89 7.37
N ASP A 115 -17.03 0.16 7.48
CA ASP A 115 -17.04 -1.28 7.75
C ASP A 115 -16.85 -2.07 6.45
N ILE A 116 -15.71 -2.73 6.30
CA ILE A 116 -15.35 -3.52 5.13
C ILE A 116 -15.11 -4.97 5.51
N ASP A 117 -15.11 -5.86 4.53
CA ASP A 117 -14.91 -7.29 4.78
C ASP A 117 -13.53 -7.53 5.41
N SER A 118 -13.47 -8.42 6.41
CA SER A 118 -12.22 -8.78 7.06
C SER A 118 -11.29 -9.49 6.08
N GLY A 119 -9.99 -9.19 6.18
CA GLY A 119 -8.98 -9.72 5.29
C GLY A 119 -7.74 -8.82 5.21
N THR A 120 -6.86 -9.17 4.27
CA THR A 120 -5.64 -8.41 4.00
C THR A 120 -5.78 -7.63 2.70
N TYR A 121 -5.55 -6.32 2.80
CA TYR A 121 -5.44 -5.41 1.67
C TYR A 121 -3.97 -5.08 1.45
N ASN A 122 -3.54 -4.98 0.19
CA ASN A 122 -2.13 -4.86 -0.18
C ASN A 122 -1.78 -3.56 -0.90
N GLN A 123 -2.75 -2.66 -1.11
CA GLN A 123 -2.48 -1.31 -1.59
C GLN A 123 -3.40 -0.28 -0.92
N VAL A 124 -2.88 0.92 -0.76
CA VAL A 124 -3.59 2.13 -0.34
C VAL A 124 -3.60 3.10 -1.50
N ARG A 125 -4.74 3.74 -1.77
CA ARG A 125 -4.87 4.80 -2.78
C ARG A 125 -5.57 6.03 -2.23
N LEU A 126 -5.01 7.19 -2.57
CA LEU A 126 -5.55 8.51 -2.34
C LEU A 126 -5.79 9.20 -3.69
N THR A 127 -6.95 9.82 -3.87
CA THR A 127 -7.19 10.77 -4.96
C THR A 127 -7.08 12.19 -4.44
N ILE A 128 -6.12 12.93 -4.99
CA ILE A 128 -5.85 14.35 -4.73
C ILE A 128 -6.55 15.16 -5.80
N ASP A 129 -7.43 16.07 -5.39
CA ASP A 129 -8.17 16.93 -6.32
C ASP A 129 -7.42 18.24 -6.57
N LYS A 130 -6.81 18.80 -5.51
CA LYS A 130 -6.19 20.13 -5.56
C LYS A 130 -5.25 20.34 -4.37
N VAL A 131 -4.18 21.09 -4.61
CA VAL A 131 -3.32 21.63 -3.55
C VAL A 131 -3.26 23.15 -3.70
N VAL A 132 -3.53 23.88 -2.62
CA VAL A 132 -3.41 25.35 -2.56
C VAL A 132 -2.36 25.72 -1.54
N VAL A 133 -1.42 26.56 -1.94
CA VAL A 133 -0.38 27.13 -1.09
C VAL A 133 -0.76 28.56 -0.77
N GLN A 134 -0.80 28.89 0.53
CA GLN A 134 -0.89 30.27 0.98
C GLN A 134 0.47 30.75 1.46
N THR A 135 0.94 31.86 0.90
CA THR A 135 2.18 32.50 1.30
C THR A 135 1.96 33.43 2.50
N LYS A 136 3.03 33.73 3.24
CA LYS A 136 2.98 34.64 4.40
C LYS A 136 2.57 36.09 4.05
N ASN A 137 2.67 36.49 2.79
CA ASN A 137 2.16 37.77 2.29
C ASN A 137 0.69 37.72 1.84
N GLY A 138 0.01 36.57 2.01
CA GLY A 138 -1.42 36.40 1.77
C GLY A 138 -1.80 35.93 0.35
N ALA A 139 -0.83 35.72 -0.55
CA ALA A 139 -1.15 35.17 -1.88
C ALA A 139 -1.58 33.70 -1.77
N ARG A 140 -2.57 33.30 -2.58
CA ARG A 140 -3.05 31.91 -2.67
C ARG A 140 -2.82 31.40 -4.08
N LEU A 141 -1.99 30.36 -4.19
CA LEU A 141 -1.49 29.81 -5.44
C LEU A 141 -1.80 28.32 -5.49
N THR A 142 -2.39 27.85 -6.58
CA THR A 142 -2.60 26.42 -6.79
C THR A 142 -1.27 25.78 -7.18
N ALA A 143 -0.87 24.72 -6.49
CA ALA A 143 0.31 23.95 -6.87
C ALA A 143 -0.02 22.95 -7.98
N ASN A 144 0.92 22.75 -8.90
CA ASN A 144 0.87 21.67 -9.87
C ASN A 144 1.12 20.34 -9.15
N VAL A 145 0.23 19.37 -9.31
CA VAL A 145 0.40 18.01 -8.77
C VAL A 145 0.73 17.09 -9.94
N PRO A 146 1.86 16.35 -9.94
CA PRO A 146 2.25 15.52 -11.07
C PRO A 146 1.19 14.47 -11.47
N SER A 147 0.44 13.95 -10.49
CA SER A 147 -0.71 13.08 -10.70
C SER A 147 -1.74 13.26 -9.58
N ASN A 148 -3.02 13.17 -9.94
CA ASN A 148 -4.12 13.20 -8.98
C ASN A 148 -4.25 11.89 -8.18
N THR A 149 -3.46 10.87 -8.49
CA THR A 149 -3.51 9.57 -7.79
C THR A 149 -2.19 9.28 -7.10
N PHE A 150 -2.24 9.10 -5.79
CA PHE A 150 -1.16 8.55 -5.00
C PHE A 150 -1.55 7.12 -4.58
N ALA A 151 -0.94 6.11 -5.19
CA ALA A 151 -1.21 4.71 -4.88
C ALA A 151 0.10 4.00 -4.52
N VAL A 152 0.07 3.23 -3.43
CA VAL A 152 1.27 2.59 -2.89
C VAL A 152 0.96 1.19 -2.37
N ALA A 153 1.88 0.25 -2.57
CA ALA A 153 1.79 -1.07 -1.98
C ALA A 153 1.96 -0.96 -0.46
N ASN A 154 0.95 -1.34 0.31
CA ASN A 154 0.92 -1.22 1.77
C ASN A 154 0.01 -2.32 2.33
N THR A 155 0.46 -3.01 3.39
CA THR A 155 -0.29 -4.11 3.98
C THR A 155 -1.19 -3.59 5.10
N VAL A 156 -2.50 -3.68 4.87
CA VAL A 156 -3.54 -3.35 5.84
C VAL A 156 -4.27 -4.63 6.22
N VAL A 157 -4.24 -4.98 7.50
CA VAL A 157 -4.92 -6.17 8.04
C VAL A 157 -6.18 -5.71 8.77
N VAL A 158 -7.34 -6.19 8.28
CA VAL A 158 -8.66 -5.91 8.86
C VAL A 158 -9.19 -7.18 9.49
N ASN A 159 -9.26 -7.22 10.82
CA ASN A 159 -9.81 -8.34 11.55
C ASN A 159 -11.30 -8.12 11.83
N SER A 160 -12.07 -9.21 11.89
CA SER A 160 -13.50 -9.16 12.17
C SER A 160 -13.77 -8.60 13.56
N GLY A 161 -14.65 -7.60 13.67
CA GLY A 161 -15.01 -6.95 14.93
C GLY A 161 -13.97 -5.98 15.49
N GLU A 162 -12.86 -5.78 14.79
CA GLU A 162 -11.74 -4.94 15.21
C GLU A 162 -11.60 -3.72 14.30
N THR A 163 -10.87 -2.70 14.78
CA THR A 163 -10.57 -1.50 14.00
C THR A 163 -9.14 -1.55 13.44
N ALA A 164 -9.00 -1.33 12.15
CA ALA A 164 -7.72 -1.07 11.49
C ALA A 164 -7.59 0.41 11.16
N THR A 165 -6.37 0.93 11.17
CA THR A 165 -6.10 2.35 10.86
C THR A 165 -5.10 2.47 9.74
N VAL A 166 -5.30 3.46 8.87
CA VAL A 166 -4.30 3.90 7.88
C VAL A 166 -4.00 5.37 8.14
N LYS A 167 -2.78 5.65 8.59
CA LYS A 167 -2.27 7.01 8.79
C LYS A 167 -1.50 7.43 7.55
N LEU A 168 -1.96 8.50 6.90
CA LEU A 168 -1.27 9.21 5.83
C LEU A 168 -0.54 10.42 6.42
N ASP A 169 0.74 10.24 6.74
CA ASP A 169 1.58 11.25 7.37
C ASP A 169 2.43 11.95 6.29
N PHE A 170 1.93 13.10 5.83
CA PHE A 170 2.57 13.87 4.76
C PHE A 170 3.88 14.49 5.26
N ASN A 171 4.82 14.65 4.33
CA ASN A 171 5.97 15.52 4.53
C ASN A 171 5.92 16.65 3.50
N VAL A 172 5.07 17.64 3.72
CA VAL A 172 5.00 18.88 2.94
C VAL A 172 6.39 19.50 2.69
N ALA A 173 7.32 19.48 3.64
CA ALA A 173 8.67 20.03 3.41
C ALA A 173 9.48 19.27 2.36
N GLU A 174 9.23 17.97 2.19
CA GLU A 174 9.79 17.16 1.10
C GLU A 174 8.87 17.08 -0.12
N SER A 175 7.62 17.56 -0.02
CA SER A 175 6.62 17.47 -1.10
C SER A 175 6.46 18.75 -1.90
N LEU A 176 6.72 19.91 -1.28
CA LEU A 176 6.49 21.21 -1.88
C LEU A 176 7.78 21.76 -2.48
N HIS A 177 7.76 21.98 -3.79
CA HIS A 177 8.88 22.54 -4.56
C HIS A 177 8.44 23.81 -5.28
N THR A 178 9.43 24.64 -5.63
CA THR A 178 9.22 25.85 -6.43
C THR A 178 9.96 25.71 -7.75
N THR A 179 9.30 26.04 -8.86
CA THR A 179 9.92 26.05 -10.19
C THR A 179 10.80 27.28 -10.37
N VAL A 180 11.60 27.30 -11.45
CA VAL A 180 12.35 28.50 -11.86
C VAL A 180 11.45 29.71 -12.19
N SER A 181 10.17 29.47 -12.50
CA SER A 181 9.14 30.49 -12.76
C SER A 181 8.42 30.96 -11.49
N ASN A 182 8.85 30.52 -10.30
CA ASN A 182 8.18 30.76 -9.00
C ASN A 182 6.77 30.17 -8.88
N GLU A 183 6.49 29.09 -9.60
CA GLU A 183 5.26 28.32 -9.47
C GLU A 183 5.47 27.18 -8.47
N TYR A 184 4.41 26.76 -7.79
CA TYR A 184 4.49 25.64 -6.85
C TYR A 184 4.24 24.31 -7.54
N VAL A 185 5.00 23.30 -7.15
CA VAL A 185 4.80 21.89 -7.49
C VAL A 185 4.66 21.10 -6.19
N PHE A 186 3.60 20.32 -6.08
CA PHE A 186 3.38 19.42 -4.94
C PHE A 186 3.52 17.97 -5.41
N ALA A 187 4.70 17.40 -5.20
CA ALA A 187 5.01 16.00 -5.47
C ALA A 187 4.96 15.23 -4.14
N PRO A 188 3.83 14.58 -3.79
CA PRO A 188 3.62 14.12 -2.42
C PRO A 188 4.69 13.13 -1.96
N VAL A 189 5.21 13.36 -0.76
CA VAL A 189 6.01 12.43 0.03
C VAL A 189 5.22 12.10 1.28
N VAL A 190 4.89 10.82 1.46
CA VAL A 190 3.95 10.35 2.49
C VAL A 190 4.55 9.13 3.18
N GLU A 191 4.47 9.11 4.50
CA GLU A 191 4.61 7.90 5.30
C GLU A 191 3.23 7.31 5.54
N VAL A 192 3.06 6.06 5.12
CA VAL A 192 1.81 5.31 5.20
C VAL A 192 1.99 4.20 6.21
N GLU A 193 1.41 4.41 7.38
CA GLU A 193 1.45 3.46 8.50
C GLU A 193 0.07 2.82 8.65
N ALA A 194 0.04 1.49 8.65
CA ALA A 194 -1.17 0.71 8.88
C ALA A 194 -1.06 -0.05 10.20
N ARG A 195 -2.13 0.01 11.02
CA ARG A 195 -2.28 -0.81 12.22
C ARG A 195 -3.53 -1.67 12.14
N SER A 196 -3.47 -2.83 12.76
CA SER A 196 -4.60 -3.70 13.04
C SER A 196 -4.93 -3.70 14.53
N ASN A 197 -6.19 -3.92 14.89
CA ASN A 197 -6.69 -4.00 16.27
C ASN A 197 -6.33 -2.76 17.10
N ALA A 198 -6.47 -1.58 16.49
CA ALA A 198 -6.16 -0.32 17.14
C ALA A 198 -7.39 0.23 17.87
N ASP A 199 -7.17 0.85 19.02
CA ASP A 199 -8.20 1.62 19.70
C ASP A 199 -8.28 3.01 19.07
N VAL A 200 -9.46 3.38 18.59
CA VAL A 200 -9.69 4.66 17.90
C VAL A 200 -10.75 5.48 18.62
N ALA A 201 -10.39 6.69 19.04
CA ALA A 201 -11.33 7.69 19.53
C ALA A 201 -11.42 8.85 18.52
N VAL A 202 -12.64 9.23 18.12
CA VAL A 202 -12.87 10.38 17.25
C VAL A 202 -13.58 11.48 18.04
N GLY A 203 -12.93 12.63 18.17
CA GLY A 203 -13.48 13.83 18.79
C GLY A 203 -14.51 14.54 17.92
N SER A 204 -15.25 15.48 18.52
CA SER A 204 -16.32 16.25 17.87
C SER A 204 -15.86 17.13 16.69
N ASN A 205 -14.55 17.41 16.62
CA ASN A 205 -13.91 18.20 15.58
C ASN A 205 -13.18 17.33 14.54
N ASN A 206 -13.51 16.04 14.45
CA ASN A 206 -12.85 15.08 13.56
C ASN A 206 -11.35 14.86 13.87
N ILE A 207 -10.87 15.25 15.07
CA ILE A 207 -9.55 14.85 15.54
C ILE A 207 -9.63 13.40 16.01
N VAL A 208 -8.63 12.62 15.65
CA VAL A 208 -8.53 11.20 15.99
C VAL A 208 -7.39 10.98 16.96
N SER A 209 -7.63 10.14 17.97
CA SER A 209 -6.58 9.56 18.80
C SER A 209 -6.52 8.06 18.50
N ILE A 210 -5.32 7.55 18.23
CA ILE A 210 -5.06 6.14 17.96
C ILE A 210 -4.13 5.63 19.04
N SER A 211 -4.50 4.52 19.69
CA SER A 211 -3.66 3.81 20.65
C SER A 211 -3.70 2.31 20.43
N GLY A 212 -2.74 1.59 21.01
CA GLY A 212 -2.69 0.13 20.88
C GLY A 212 -2.48 -0.34 19.44
N GLY A 213 -2.93 -1.57 19.18
CA GLY A 213 -2.80 -2.24 17.89
C GLY A 213 -1.40 -2.71 17.51
N SER A 214 -1.34 -3.45 16.41
CA SER A 214 -0.11 -3.97 15.81
C SER A 214 0.13 -3.31 14.45
N VAL A 215 1.33 -2.75 14.25
CA VAL A 215 1.74 -2.19 12.96
C VAL A 215 1.84 -3.32 11.94
N SER A 216 0.97 -3.31 10.93
CA SER A 216 0.97 -4.29 9.84
C SER A 216 1.87 -3.86 8.69
N SER A 217 2.06 -2.56 8.50
CA SER A 217 3.08 -2.00 7.61
C SER A 217 3.37 -0.55 7.96
N ASP A 218 4.57 -0.11 7.64
CA ASP A 218 5.01 1.27 7.74
C ASP A 218 5.99 1.53 6.59
N ILE A 219 5.60 2.39 5.65
CA ILE A 219 6.39 2.67 4.46
C ILE A 219 6.42 4.16 4.16
N LYS A 220 7.55 4.62 3.64
CA LYS A 220 7.66 5.94 3.02
C LYS A 220 7.59 5.80 1.51
N ALA A 221 6.83 6.66 0.85
CA ALA A 221 6.78 6.74 -0.60
C ALA A 221 6.67 8.19 -1.08
N GLY A 222 7.20 8.45 -2.27
CA GLY A 222 7.14 9.75 -2.91
C GLY A 222 6.74 9.66 -4.37
N MET A 223 6.16 10.73 -4.89
CA MET A 223 5.79 10.87 -6.29
C MET A 223 6.89 11.58 -7.08
N ASP A 224 7.19 11.10 -8.29
CA ASP A 224 8.08 11.82 -9.22
C ASP A 224 7.31 12.82 -10.11
N LEU A 225 8.03 13.56 -10.96
CA LEU A 225 7.42 14.56 -11.85
C LEU A 225 6.55 13.97 -12.97
N ASN A 226 6.62 12.66 -13.20
CA ASN A 226 5.74 11.94 -14.13
C ASN A 226 4.47 11.41 -13.44
N GLY A 227 4.34 11.62 -12.13
CA GLY A 227 3.22 11.11 -11.35
C GLY A 227 3.38 9.66 -10.88
N GLU A 228 4.56 9.05 -11.03
CA GLU A 228 4.83 7.70 -10.56
C GLU A 228 5.18 7.72 -9.07
N VAL A 229 4.49 6.89 -8.27
CA VAL A 229 4.78 6.72 -6.84
C VAL A 229 5.81 5.63 -6.63
N LYS A 230 6.87 5.95 -5.90
CA LYS A 230 8.02 5.08 -5.64
C LYS A 230 8.29 4.97 -4.13
N ILE A 231 8.62 3.77 -3.68
CA ILE A 231 9.00 3.51 -2.28
C ILE A 231 10.33 4.21 -1.98
N ASN A 232 10.43 4.84 -0.81
CA ASN A 232 11.59 5.58 -0.31
C ASN A 232 12.08 6.69 -1.26
N PHE A 233 11.20 7.21 -2.10
CA PHE A 233 11.50 8.28 -3.04
C PHE A 233 11.15 9.65 -2.48
N LYS A 234 11.91 10.64 -2.90
CA LYS A 234 11.58 12.07 -2.85
C LYS A 234 12.33 12.77 -3.98
N LEU A 235 11.82 13.90 -4.45
CA LEU A 235 12.59 14.77 -5.33
C LEU A 235 13.76 15.37 -4.56
N ASP A 236 14.87 15.62 -5.25
CA ASP A 236 16.00 16.35 -4.67
C ASP A 236 15.55 17.77 -4.32
N ALA A 237 15.88 18.25 -3.12
CA ALA A 237 15.57 19.61 -2.69
C ALA A 237 16.29 20.66 -3.55
N GLY A 238 17.43 20.30 -4.15
CA GLY A 238 18.17 21.14 -5.10
C GLY A 238 17.73 20.99 -6.56
N ALA A 239 16.71 20.16 -6.84
CA ALA A 239 16.22 19.97 -8.19
C ALA A 239 15.72 21.29 -8.80
N VAL A 240 16.27 21.64 -9.96
CA VAL A 240 15.79 22.78 -10.74
C VAL A 240 14.60 22.30 -11.58
N ILE A 241 13.38 22.69 -11.19
CA ILE A 241 12.16 22.26 -11.86
C ILE A 241 11.70 23.34 -12.85
N LYS A 242 11.40 22.93 -14.07
CA LYS A 242 10.77 23.76 -15.10
C LYS A 242 9.35 23.28 -15.38
N LEU A 243 8.49 24.23 -15.75
CA LEU A 243 7.18 23.96 -16.32
C LEU A 243 7.19 24.46 -17.76
N GLU A 244 7.35 23.55 -18.72
CA GLU A 244 7.37 23.88 -20.15
C GLU A 244 6.14 23.27 -20.83
N GLY A 245 5.25 24.12 -21.36
CA GLY A 245 4.04 23.65 -22.04
C GLY A 245 3.08 22.82 -21.17
N GLY A 246 3.14 22.96 -19.84
CA GLY A 246 2.35 22.17 -18.89
C GLY A 246 3.01 20.86 -18.43
N VAL A 247 4.23 20.57 -18.88
CA VAL A 247 5.02 19.41 -18.47
C VAL A 247 6.07 19.83 -17.45
N LEU A 248 6.19 19.05 -16.37
CA LEU A 248 7.20 19.26 -15.33
C LEU A 248 8.48 18.51 -15.70
N GLU A 249 9.60 19.21 -15.76
CA GLU A 249 10.89 18.63 -16.12
C GLU A 249 12.00 19.02 -15.14
N LEU A 250 12.93 18.09 -14.91
CA LEU A 250 14.19 18.38 -14.23
C LEU A 250 15.15 19.05 -15.22
N ASN A 251 15.62 20.23 -14.87
CA ASN A 251 16.70 20.88 -15.59
C ASN A 251 18.03 20.31 -15.06
N LEU A 252 18.59 19.34 -15.80
CA LEU A 252 19.89 18.72 -15.54
C LEU A 252 21.06 19.66 -15.85
#